data_AF-A0A1A3EWU0-F1
#
_entry.id   AF-A0A1A3EWU0-F1
#
_cell.length_a   1.000
_cell.length_b   1.000
_cell.length_c   1.000
_cell.angle_alpha   90.00
_cell.angle_beta   90.00
_cell.angle_gamma   90.00
#
_symmetry.space_group_name_H-M   'P 1'
#
loop_
_entity.id
_entity.type
_entity.pdbx_description
1 polymer ?
#
loop_
_entity_poly.entity_id
_entity_poly.type
_entity_poly.pdbx_seq_one_letter_code
_entity_poly.pdbx_strand_id
1 'polypeptide(L)' 'MKKKVEIELDVDLVDEAIRRFHLLDAREAVNLALRTLLNESDSVEQDDEYDEFSDLGAWQPGHRSGGS' A
#
# COMPACT_ATOMS: atom_id res chain seq x y z
N MET A 1 1.38 -8.11 23.89
CA MET A 1 0.25 -8.33 24.83
C MET A 1 -1.00 -7.73 24.20
N LYS A 2 -2.10 -8.48 24.05
CA LYS A 2 -3.32 -7.97 23.42
C LYS A 2 -4.34 -7.64 24.53
N LYS A 3 -4.78 -6.38 24.61
CA LYS A 3 -5.91 -5.99 25.45
C LYS A 3 -7.16 -5.95 24.57
N LYS A 4 -8.30 -6.43 25.08
CA LYS A 4 -9.59 -6.26 24.41
C LYS A 4 -10.03 -4.82 24.63
N VAL A 5 -10.32 -4.11 23.54
CA VAL A 5 -10.88 -2.75 23.55
C VAL A 5 -12.19 -2.84 22.79
N GLU A 6 -13.26 -2.26 23.35
CA GLU A 6 -14.58 -2.20 22.73
C GLU A 6 -14.79 -0.77 22.25
N ILE A 7 -15.05 -0.62 20.95
CA ILE A 7 -15.26 0.67 20.28
C ILE A 7 -16.43 0.52 19.30
N GLU A 8 -17.22 1.57 19.15
CA GLU A 8 -18.25 1.66 18.13
C GLU A 8 -17.64 2.22 16.85
N LEU A 9 -17.91 1.55 15.73
CA LEU A 9 -17.37 1.90 14.41
C LEU A 9 -18.49 1.92 13.39
N ASP A 10 -18.35 2.79 12.40
CA ASP A 10 -19.22 2.79 11.23
C ASP A 10 -18.94 1.53 10.39
N VAL A 11 -19.98 0.72 10.20
CA VAL A 11 -19.88 -0.55 9.47
C VAL A 11 -19.56 -0.33 8.00
N ASP A 12 -20.05 0.75 7.40
CA ASP A 12 -19.85 1.04 5.97
C ASP A 12 -18.39 1.42 5.71
N LEU A 13 -17.77 2.15 6.65
CA LEU A 13 -16.33 2.47 6.58
C LEU A 13 -15.45 1.23 6.75
N VAL A 14 -15.84 0.33 7.64
CA VAL A 14 -15.11 -0.92 7.87
C VAL A 14 -15.20 -1.82 6.64
N ASP A 15 -16.39 -1.99 6.06
CA ASP A 15 -16.60 -2.80 4.87
C ASP A 15 -15.86 -2.23 3.65
N GLU A 16 -15.86 -0.91 3.47
CA GLU A 16 -15.10 -0.29 2.39
C GLU A 16 -13.59 -0.47 2.59
N ALA A 17 -13.08 -0.37 3.83
CA ALA A 17 -11.67 -0.65 4.12
C ALA A 17 -11.32 -2.13 3.86
N ILE A 18 -12.17 -3.05 4.28
CA ILE A 18 -12.00 -4.48 4.01
C ILE A 18 -11.95 -4.75 2.52
N ARG A 19 -12.87 -4.16 1.75
CA ARG A 19 -12.94 -4.32 0.30
C ARG A 19 -11.73 -3.70 -0.41
N ARG A 20 -11.36 -2.47 -0.05
CA ARG A 20 -10.29 -1.69 -0.71
C ARG A 20 -8.90 -2.25 -0.43
N PHE A 21 -8.69 -2.77 0.77
CA PHE A 21 -7.39 -3.32 1.21
C PHE A 21 -7.38 -4.87 1.26
N HIS A 22 -8.44 -5.52 0.77
CA HIS A 22 -8.58 -6.99 0.72
C HIS A 22 -8.33 -7.69 2.06
N LEU A 23 -8.92 -7.17 3.14
CA LEU A 23 -8.71 -7.66 4.50
C LEU A 23 -9.70 -8.78 4.86
N LEU A 24 -9.41 -9.56 5.90
CA LEU A 24 -10.29 -10.67 6.30
C LEU A 24 -11.31 -10.25 7.35
N ASP A 25 -10.95 -9.30 8.21
CA ASP A 25 -11.77 -8.92 9.36
C ASP A 25 -11.63 -7.45 9.76
N ALA A 26 -12.63 -6.93 10.48
CA ALA A 26 -12.65 -5.55 10.98
C ALA A 26 -11.45 -5.23 11.89
N ARG A 27 -10.95 -6.22 12.64
CA ARG A 27 -9.79 -6.03 13.51
C ARG A 27 -8.52 -5.85 12.67
N GLU A 28 -8.39 -6.53 11.54
CA GLU A 28 -7.31 -6.28 10.58
C GLU A 28 -7.42 -4.88 9.97
N ALA A 29 -8.62 -4.43 9.59
CA ALA A 29 -8.84 -3.07 9.10
C ALA A 29 -8.42 -2.01 10.11
N VAL A 30 -8.84 -2.15 11.37
CA VAL A 30 -8.46 -1.23 12.46
C VAL A 30 -6.95 -1.27 12.73
N ASN A 31 -6.35 -2.47 12.74
CA ASN A 31 -4.92 -2.61 13.00
C ASN A 31 -4.08 -2.04 11.86
N LEU A 32 -4.53 -2.18 10.60
CA LEU A 32 -3.90 -1.55 9.44
C LEU A 32 -4.00 -0.03 9.55
N ALA A 33 -5.19 0.51 9.80
CA ALA A 33 -5.38 1.96 9.95
C ALA A 33 -4.51 2.55 11.07
N LEU A 34 -4.47 1.90 12.24
CA LEU A 34 -3.60 2.33 13.36
C LEU A 34 -2.12 2.28 12.99
N ARG A 35 -1.68 1.25 12.26
CA ARG A 35 -0.30 1.15 11.78
C ARG A 35 0.03 2.25 10.79
N THR A 36 -0.86 2.53 9.83
CA THR A 36 -0.67 3.61 8.87
C THR A 36 -0.56 4.96 9.58
N LEU A 37 -1.45 5.27 10.53
CA LEU A 37 -1.38 6.53 11.30
C LEU A 37 -0.06 6.67 12.09
N LEU A 38 0.40 5.58 12.69
CA LEU A 38 1.67 5.57 13.42
C LEU A 38 2.90 5.60 12.51
N ASN A 39 2.80 5.06 11.29
CA ASN A 39 3.89 4.99 10.32
C ASN A 39 3.99 6.26 9.46
N GLU A 40 2.87 6.95 9.19
CA GLU A 40 2.83 8.26 8.52
C GLU A 40 3.55 9.33 9.36
N SER A 41 3.62 9.14 10.68
CA SER A 41 4.45 9.97 11.58
C SER A 41 5.96 9.86 11.27
N ASP A 42 6.39 8.78 10.63
CA ASP A 42 7.78 8.50 10.24
C ASP A 42 8.03 8.63 8.72
N SER A 43 6.98 8.81 7.91
CA SER A 43 7.04 8.64 6.44
C SER A 43 6.76 9.90 5.63
N VAL A 44 7.10 11.09 6.14
CA VAL A 44 7.06 12.33 5.32
C VAL A 44 8.19 12.38 4.28
N GLU A 45 8.97 11.31 4.11
CA GLU A 45 10.02 11.18 3.09
C GLU A 45 9.89 9.83 2.37
N GLN A 46 8.84 9.63 1.57
CA GLN A 46 8.94 8.72 0.43
C GLN A 46 9.12 9.59 -0.80
N ASP A 47 10.40 9.91 -1.02
CA ASP A 47 10.96 10.40 -2.26
C ASP A 47 10.40 9.53 -3.40
N ASP A 48 9.87 10.20 -4.41
CA ASP A 48 9.46 9.65 -5.69
C ASP A 48 10.67 8.97 -6.38
N GLU A 49 11.10 7.81 -5.90
CA GLU A 49 12.08 6.99 -6.60
C GLU A 49 11.35 6.33 -7.76
N TYR A 50 11.42 7.02 -8.91
CA TYR A 50 11.06 6.53 -10.24
C TYR A 50 11.63 5.11 -10.42
N ASP A 51 10.76 4.10 -10.36
CA ASP A 51 11.17 2.70 -10.51
C ASP A 51 11.37 2.40 -12.00
N GLU A 52 12.64 2.49 -12.45
CA GLU A 52 13.10 2.30 -13.84
C GLU A 52 12.77 0.89 -14.40
N PHE A 53 12.17 0.01 -13.58
CA PHE A 53 11.69 -1.32 -13.94
C PHE A 53 10.21 -1.38 -14.39
N SER A 54 9.44 -0.29 -14.26
CA SER A 54 8.05 -0.23 -14.76
C SER A 54 7.94 -0.03 -16.28
N ASP A 55 9.04 0.35 -16.93
CA ASP A 55 9.09 0.44 -18.39
C ASP A 55 9.31 -0.94 -19.01
N LEU A 56 8.22 -1.56 -19.48
CA LEU A 56 8.21 -2.82 -20.25
C LEU A 56 9.05 -2.76 -21.54
N GLY A 57 9.67 -1.63 -21.86
CA GLY A 57 10.68 -1.47 -22.90
C GLY A 57 12.09 -2.00 -22.53
N ALA A 58 12.40 -2.19 -21.24
CA ALA A 58 13.75 -2.54 -20.78
C ALA A 58 14.23 -3.95 -21.21
N TRP A 59 13.33 -4.81 -21.69
CA TRP A 59 13.64 -6.17 -22.11
C TRP A 59 13.61 -6.38 -23.63
N GLN A 60 13.43 -5.33 -24.44
CA GLN A 60 13.43 -5.46 -25.90
C GLN A 60 14.87 -5.62 -26.43
N PRO A 61 15.29 -6.81 -26.90
CA PRO A 61 16.60 -7.02 -27.48
C PRO A 61 16.52 -6.62 -28.96
N GLY A 62 16.58 -5.32 -29.25
CA GLY A 62 16.41 -4.83 -30.64
C GLY A 62 17.10 -3.52 -31.00
N HIS A 63 17.51 -2.69 -30.03
CA HIS A 63 18.04 -1.35 -30.34
C HIS A 63 19.57 -1.27 -30.41
N ARG A 64 20.23 -2.30 -30.95
CA ARG A 64 21.66 -2.23 -31.31
C ARG A 64 21.95 -2.96 -32.62
N SER A 65 21.29 -2.54 -33.69
CA SER A 65 21.80 -2.79 -35.04
C SER A 65 21.60 -1.58 -35.94
N GLY A 66 22.71 -0.86 -36.21
CA GLY A 66 22.97 -0.34 -37.54
C GLY A 66 22.90 1.17 -37.76
N GLY A 67 24.09 1.78 -37.90
CA GLY A 67 24.38 2.72 -38.98
C GLY A 67 24.14 4.21 -38.74
N SER A 68 25.22 4.97 -38.53
CA SER A 68 25.92 5.68 -39.60
C SER A 68 27.25 6.24 -39.12
#